data_AF-A0A4V1IRV9-F1
#
_entry.id   AF-A0A4V1IRV9-F1
#
_cell.length_a   1.000
_cell.length_b   1.000
_cell.length_c   1.000
_cell.angle_alpha   90.00
_cell.angle_beta   90.00
_cell.angle_gamma   90.00
#
_symmetry.space_group_name_H-M   'P 1'
#
loop_
_entity.id
_entity.type
_entity.pdbx_description
1 polymer ?
#
loop_
_entity_poly.entity_id
_entity_poly.type
_entity_poly.pdbx_seq_one_letter_code
_entity_poly.pdbx_strand_id
1 'polypeptide(L)'
;MVVPTSPTIPPRMLIVDNYDSYTFNLFQYCSAENSTDPVVIRNDQFPWHHVRDHILPHFDCVVISPGPGRPDREDDFGVCWQILKEASIPILGVCLGHQGLAAVCGGSVVEAPEPIHGRLSPVHHVTTHKKPGLFSGIPNPFDAVRYHSLVVAREDLPSCLRVTAWTPDADGEDIIMALEHVDRPIWGVQFHPESICTEHGMKIIDNFRGMAAAYLRRTGKSSRFAPSIPPEIAAATVIPPPLIPRCKADQPPFEVIVRKLPTPFAPPADVFDELFSKDEVSFWLDSAKVEAKMSRFSYMGSGMGPASFMVKYCALSRAVTLSKPASGRHVVSSPQTLPPGESFFSWVSRTMQSYAPAGVSQTNPFPLITDDGSLITPPFDFACGLVGYFGYEMKEESMHGESEGGVDRGSHTGSGARHFATPSAGATTPDAAFVFADRVVAFDHAERAVYVLQLRERGAALAPEWMDHVAAAIARIADRTHPAEPHIVMSEPATPSAHPSPLTLAHPRAHYLANIQTSLANINQGETYEVCLTTQLRAPLPPSASPYTLYRHLRARNPAPYGALLQFGGGLALASSSPERFLKVESDGWMVMKPIKGTVARATGWREGGEAAVEDERRWRELERSEKDRAENLM
;
A
#
# COMPACT_ATOMS: atom_id res chain seq x y z
N MET A 1 40.67 -31.03 -13.52
CA MET A 1 39.26 -31.26 -13.87
C MET A 1 38.42 -30.95 -12.64
N VAL A 2 37.81 -29.78 -12.61
CA VAL A 2 36.79 -29.43 -11.61
C VAL A 2 35.53 -30.17 -12.03
N VAL A 3 35.08 -31.11 -11.21
CA VAL A 3 33.78 -31.76 -11.42
C VAL A 3 32.73 -30.64 -11.28
N PRO A 4 31.87 -30.39 -12.28
CA PRO A 4 30.80 -29.41 -12.12
C PRO A 4 29.88 -29.92 -11.02
N THR A 5 29.77 -29.19 -9.92
CA THR A 5 28.70 -29.41 -8.94
C THR A 5 27.38 -29.17 -9.67
N SER A 6 26.58 -30.22 -9.87
CA SER A 6 25.22 -30.08 -10.40
C SER A 6 24.50 -28.97 -9.61
N PRO A 7 23.75 -28.08 -10.29
CA PRO A 7 23.00 -27.03 -9.60
C PRO A 7 22.08 -27.68 -8.57
N THR A 8 22.30 -27.37 -7.28
CA THR A 8 21.45 -27.88 -6.21
C THR A 8 20.08 -27.25 -6.35
N ILE A 9 19.07 -28.06 -6.70
CA ILE A 9 17.68 -27.60 -6.72
C ILE A 9 17.34 -27.04 -5.33
N PRO A 10 16.87 -25.78 -5.24
CA PRO A 10 16.53 -25.17 -3.96
C PRO A 10 15.37 -25.91 -3.28
N PRO A 11 15.32 -25.97 -1.93
CA PRO A 11 14.20 -26.58 -1.21
C PRO A 11 12.88 -25.90 -1.54
N ARG A 12 11.81 -26.68 -1.75
CA ARG A 12 10.44 -26.16 -1.90
C ARG A 12 9.92 -25.73 -0.53
N MET A 13 9.40 -24.52 -0.45
CA MET A 13 9.05 -23.89 0.82
C MET A 13 7.55 -23.64 0.93
N LEU A 14 6.99 -24.02 2.07
CA LEU A 14 5.67 -23.59 2.53
C LEU A 14 5.86 -22.42 3.50
N ILE A 15 5.16 -21.33 3.31
CA ILE A 15 5.02 -20.27 4.30
C ILE A 15 3.61 -20.38 4.89
N VAL A 16 3.51 -20.40 6.21
CA VAL A 16 2.23 -20.32 6.92
C VAL A 16 2.08 -18.90 7.43
N ASP A 17 1.14 -18.17 6.83
CA ASP A 17 0.77 -16.79 7.15
C ASP A 17 -0.14 -16.76 8.38
N ASN A 18 0.30 -16.07 9.44
CA ASN A 18 -0.53 -15.76 10.60
C ASN A 18 -1.11 -14.34 10.51
N TYR A 19 -1.40 -13.86 9.31
CA TYR A 19 -2.01 -12.55 9.03
C TYR A 19 -1.09 -11.37 9.40
N ASP A 20 0.21 -11.51 9.15
CA ASP A 20 1.20 -10.46 9.42
C ASP A 20 1.52 -9.64 8.16
N SER A 21 1.69 -8.33 8.34
CA SER A 21 2.06 -7.41 7.26
C SER A 21 3.41 -7.74 6.61
N TYR A 22 4.30 -8.43 7.31
CA TYR A 22 5.65 -8.78 6.86
C TYR A 22 5.75 -10.16 6.20
N THR A 23 4.69 -10.98 6.19
CA THR A 23 4.69 -12.30 5.54
C THR A 23 5.14 -12.22 4.08
N PHE A 24 4.74 -11.19 3.33
CA PHE A 24 5.13 -11.03 1.93
C PHE A 24 6.57 -10.52 1.74
N ASN A 25 7.15 -9.87 2.76
CA ASN A 25 8.59 -9.58 2.76
C ASN A 25 9.39 -10.88 2.97
N LEU A 26 8.93 -11.77 3.85
CA LEU A 26 9.49 -13.12 3.99
C LEU A 26 9.35 -13.91 2.68
N PHE A 27 8.20 -13.85 2.02
CA PHE A 27 8.01 -14.46 0.70
C PHE A 27 9.08 -13.97 -0.28
N GLN A 28 9.29 -12.66 -0.39
CA GLN A 28 10.32 -12.08 -1.26
C GLN A 28 11.74 -12.55 -0.89
N TYR A 29 12.07 -12.67 0.40
CA TYR A 29 13.38 -13.18 0.83
C TYR A 29 13.57 -14.66 0.52
N CYS A 30 12.48 -15.43 0.55
CA CYS A 30 12.48 -16.85 0.24
C CYS A 30 12.47 -17.14 -1.28
N SER A 31 11.91 -16.24 -2.09
CA SER A 31 11.98 -16.26 -3.55
C SER A 31 13.40 -15.89 -4.03
N ALA A 32 14.17 -16.86 -4.50
CA ALA A 32 15.45 -16.60 -5.19
C ALA A 32 15.25 -16.62 -6.72
N GLU A 33 16.11 -15.88 -7.45
CA GLU A 33 16.07 -15.68 -8.91
C GLU A 33 16.08 -16.96 -9.77
N ASN A 34 16.18 -18.16 -9.19
CA ASN A 34 16.12 -19.44 -9.89
C ASN A 34 15.41 -20.55 -9.08
N SER A 35 14.55 -20.20 -8.12
CA SER A 35 13.76 -21.15 -7.33
C SER A 35 12.28 -21.12 -7.68
N THR A 36 11.58 -22.23 -7.46
CA THR A 36 10.12 -22.25 -7.36
C THR A 36 9.70 -21.31 -6.23
N ASP A 37 8.77 -20.39 -6.51
CA ASP A 37 8.23 -19.49 -5.49
C ASP A 37 7.63 -20.29 -4.32
N PRO A 38 7.79 -19.81 -3.07
CA PRO A 38 7.10 -20.40 -1.94
C PRO A 38 5.59 -20.41 -2.14
N VAL A 39 4.91 -21.43 -1.60
CA VAL A 39 3.45 -21.39 -1.46
C VAL A 39 3.13 -20.80 -0.10
N VAL A 40 2.25 -19.80 -0.05
CA VAL A 40 1.78 -19.18 1.19
C VAL A 40 0.36 -19.64 1.48
N ILE A 41 0.13 -20.30 2.60
CA ILE A 41 -1.22 -20.63 3.11
C ILE A 41 -1.48 -19.86 4.41
N ARG A 42 -2.74 -19.60 4.75
CA ARG A 42 -3.07 -19.09 6.09
C ARG A 42 -3.08 -20.21 7.13
N ASN A 43 -2.83 -19.85 8.38
CA ASN A 43 -2.82 -20.78 9.51
C ASN A 43 -4.18 -21.48 9.77
N ASP A 44 -5.28 -20.98 9.21
CA ASP A 44 -6.63 -21.53 9.33
C ASP A 44 -7.28 -21.87 7.99
N GLN A 45 -6.55 -21.75 6.88
CA GLN A 45 -7.09 -21.97 5.52
C GLN A 45 -7.58 -23.40 5.30
N PHE A 46 -6.92 -24.38 5.93
CA PHE A 46 -7.22 -25.79 5.81
C PHE A 46 -7.15 -26.47 7.18
N PRO A 47 -8.01 -27.46 7.45
CA PRO A 47 -7.88 -28.26 8.66
C PRO A 47 -6.59 -29.08 8.63
N TRP A 48 -6.03 -29.38 9.81
CA TRP A 48 -4.73 -30.06 9.94
C TRP A 48 -4.60 -31.33 9.10
N HIS A 49 -5.62 -32.20 9.06
CA HIS A 49 -5.57 -33.44 8.29
C HIS A 49 -5.33 -33.19 6.78
N HIS A 50 -5.90 -32.12 6.23
CA HIS A 50 -5.68 -31.73 4.85
C HIS A 50 -4.26 -31.21 4.64
N VAL A 51 -3.77 -30.37 5.54
CA VAL A 51 -2.38 -29.87 5.52
C VAL A 51 -1.39 -31.03 5.57
N ARG A 52 -1.60 -31.99 6.48
CA ARG A 52 -0.74 -33.17 6.68
C ARG A 52 -0.72 -34.11 5.47
N ASP A 53 -1.88 -34.44 4.93
CA ASP A 53 -2.00 -35.53 3.94
C ASP A 53 -1.89 -35.02 2.49
N HIS A 54 -2.19 -33.74 2.24
CA HIS A 54 -2.29 -33.21 0.87
C HIS A 54 -1.35 -32.03 0.59
N ILE A 55 -0.96 -31.22 1.58
CA ILE A 55 -0.12 -30.03 1.34
C ILE A 55 1.34 -30.33 1.69
N LEU A 56 1.63 -30.62 2.96
CA LEU A 56 2.99 -30.84 3.49
C LEU A 56 3.84 -31.86 2.71
N PRO A 57 3.29 -32.95 2.13
CA PRO A 57 4.08 -33.89 1.34
C PRO A 57 4.78 -33.26 0.12
N HIS A 58 4.33 -32.09 -0.34
CA HIS A 58 4.91 -31.39 -1.49
C HIS A 58 6.01 -30.39 -1.13
N PHE A 59 6.35 -30.24 0.15
CA PHE A 59 7.31 -29.26 0.63
C PHE A 59 8.50 -29.91 1.36
N ASP A 60 9.62 -29.20 1.28
CA ASP A 60 10.91 -29.63 1.83
C ASP A 60 11.24 -28.92 3.14
N CYS A 61 10.62 -27.76 3.38
CA CYS A 61 10.74 -26.96 4.60
C CYS A 61 9.53 -26.05 4.79
N VAL A 62 9.33 -25.59 6.02
CA VAL A 62 8.25 -24.65 6.39
C VAL A 62 8.84 -23.40 7.05
N VAL A 63 8.28 -22.25 6.73
CA VAL A 63 8.45 -21.01 7.50
C VAL A 63 7.10 -20.66 8.12
N ILE A 64 7.07 -20.50 9.44
CA ILE A 64 5.91 -19.96 10.17
C ILE A 64 6.20 -18.48 10.37
N SER A 65 5.37 -17.66 9.73
CA SER A 65 5.49 -16.19 9.75
C SER A 65 5.28 -15.61 11.15
N PRO A 66 5.61 -14.31 11.35
CA PRO A 66 5.09 -13.52 12.45
C PRO A 66 3.56 -13.46 12.43
N GLY A 67 2.96 -12.79 13.41
CA GLY A 67 1.53 -12.53 13.45
C GLY A 67 1.12 -11.82 14.73
N PRO A 68 -0.04 -11.14 14.72
CA PRO A 68 -0.68 -10.68 15.94
C PRO A 68 -1.17 -11.86 16.77
N GLY A 69 -1.52 -11.57 18.03
CA GLY A 69 -2.14 -12.53 18.93
C GLY A 69 -1.12 -13.38 19.69
N ARG A 70 -1.54 -14.59 20.12
CA ARG A 70 -0.74 -15.44 21.00
C ARG A 70 -0.73 -16.91 20.54
N PRO A 71 0.40 -17.63 20.69
CA PRO A 71 0.49 -19.00 20.23
C PRO A 71 -0.32 -20.00 21.07
N ASP A 72 -0.76 -19.62 22.28
CA ASP A 72 -1.62 -20.43 23.15
C ASP A 72 -3.11 -20.34 22.80
N ARG A 73 -3.48 -19.45 21.88
CA ARG A 73 -4.84 -19.31 21.35
C ARG A 73 -4.95 -20.02 20.01
N GLU A 74 -5.92 -20.93 19.90
CA GLU A 74 -6.12 -21.74 18.68
C GLU A 74 -6.46 -20.87 17.48
N ASP A 75 -7.29 -19.83 17.66
CA ASP A 75 -7.71 -18.92 16.58
C ASP A 75 -6.54 -18.08 16.02
N ASP A 76 -5.54 -17.77 16.85
CA ASP A 76 -4.39 -16.94 16.46
C ASP A 76 -3.30 -17.76 15.77
N PHE A 77 -3.19 -19.06 16.07
CA PHE A 77 -2.05 -19.88 15.65
C PHE A 77 -2.41 -21.11 14.80
N GLY A 78 -3.68 -21.52 14.78
CA GLY A 78 -4.23 -22.53 13.87
C GLY A 78 -3.36 -23.78 13.70
N VAL A 79 -3.14 -24.19 12.45
CA VAL A 79 -2.38 -25.40 12.11
C VAL A 79 -0.88 -25.31 12.45
N CYS A 80 -0.36 -24.14 12.79
CA CYS A 80 1.05 -23.97 13.16
C CYS A 80 1.41 -24.84 14.37
N TRP A 81 0.47 -25.03 15.30
CA TRP A 81 0.66 -25.88 16.48
C TRP A 81 0.97 -27.33 16.07
N GLN A 82 0.16 -27.92 15.18
CA GLN A 82 0.33 -29.30 14.71
C GLN A 82 1.54 -29.43 13.78
N ILE A 83 1.84 -28.42 12.95
CA ILE A 83 3.07 -28.39 12.14
C ILE A 83 4.29 -28.50 13.06
N LEU A 84 4.38 -27.64 14.07
CA LEU A 84 5.48 -27.66 15.02
C LEU A 84 5.54 -28.96 15.80
N LYS A 85 4.41 -29.60 16.13
CA LYS A 85 4.38 -30.84 16.91
C LYS A 85 4.69 -32.10 16.09
N GLU A 86 4.17 -32.21 14.88
CA GLU A 86 4.09 -33.48 14.13
C GLU A 86 4.98 -33.52 12.88
N ALA A 87 5.32 -32.37 12.27
CA ALA A 87 6.08 -32.37 11.03
C ALA A 87 7.54 -32.82 11.24
N SER A 88 8.07 -33.54 10.25
CA SER A 88 9.43 -34.14 10.27
C SER A 88 10.39 -33.51 9.26
N ILE A 89 10.06 -32.30 8.80
CA ILE A 89 10.84 -31.47 7.88
C ILE A 89 11.38 -30.23 8.61
N PRO A 90 12.42 -29.58 8.08
CA PRO A 90 12.95 -28.32 8.58
C PRO A 90 11.89 -27.23 8.75
N ILE A 91 11.87 -26.56 9.90
CA ILE A 91 10.95 -25.45 10.21
C ILE A 91 11.72 -24.24 10.75
N LEU A 92 11.37 -23.05 10.28
CA LEU A 92 11.78 -21.77 10.85
C LEU A 92 10.54 -21.00 11.34
N GLY A 93 10.49 -20.67 12.63
CA GLY A 93 9.47 -19.78 13.19
C GLY A 93 9.99 -18.35 13.37
N VAL A 94 9.24 -17.35 12.95
CA VAL A 94 9.59 -15.93 13.12
C VAL A 94 8.58 -15.27 14.05
N CYS A 95 9.04 -14.51 15.05
CA CYS A 95 8.23 -13.83 16.07
C CYS A 95 7.15 -14.75 16.68
N LEU A 96 5.88 -14.66 16.27
CA LEU A 96 4.82 -15.58 16.70
C LEU A 96 5.17 -17.06 16.45
N GLY A 97 5.80 -17.39 15.32
CA GLY A 97 6.30 -18.74 15.06
C GLY A 97 7.40 -19.20 16.02
N HIS A 98 8.25 -18.30 16.49
CA HIS A 98 9.26 -18.57 17.53
C HIS A 98 8.62 -18.78 18.89
N GLN A 99 7.64 -17.96 19.25
CA GLN A 99 6.87 -18.09 20.49
C GLN A 99 6.08 -19.41 20.49
N GLY A 100 5.49 -19.77 19.35
CA GLY A 100 4.81 -21.05 19.18
C GLY A 100 5.71 -22.26 19.32
N LEU A 101 6.96 -22.19 18.84
CA LEU A 101 7.95 -23.24 19.09
C LEU A 101 8.15 -23.48 20.60
N ALA A 102 8.32 -22.40 21.37
CA ALA A 102 8.43 -22.50 22.83
C ALA A 102 7.16 -23.09 23.47
N ALA A 103 6.00 -22.56 23.11
CA ALA A 103 4.71 -22.98 23.66
C ALA A 103 4.39 -24.46 23.39
N VAL A 104 4.61 -24.95 22.17
CA VAL A 104 4.40 -26.37 21.79
C VAL A 104 5.31 -27.32 22.58
N CYS A 105 6.50 -26.86 22.96
CA CYS A 105 7.43 -27.61 23.80
C CYS A 105 7.14 -27.49 25.31
N GLY A 106 6.15 -26.69 25.71
CA GLY A 106 5.75 -26.48 27.10
C GLY A 106 6.38 -25.27 27.78
N GLY A 107 7.06 -24.39 27.05
CA GLY A 107 7.57 -23.12 27.56
C GLY A 107 6.48 -22.05 27.65
N SER A 108 6.70 -21.04 28.48
CA SER A 108 5.75 -19.93 28.67
C SER A 108 6.06 -18.73 27.79
N VAL A 109 4.99 -18.11 27.27
CA VAL A 109 5.06 -16.82 26.54
C VAL A 109 4.42 -15.75 27.42
N VAL A 110 5.21 -14.76 27.81
CA VAL A 110 4.84 -13.71 28.78
C VAL A 110 4.97 -12.33 28.15
N GLU A 111 4.44 -11.32 28.83
CA GLU A 111 4.65 -9.92 28.43
C GLU A 111 6.14 -9.57 28.48
N ALA A 112 6.60 -8.83 27.48
CA ALA A 112 7.95 -8.28 27.47
C ALA A 112 8.07 -7.21 28.58
N PRO A 113 9.25 -7.05 29.21
CA PRO A 113 9.48 -5.98 30.19
C PRO A 113 9.12 -4.58 29.65
N GLU A 114 9.41 -4.36 28.37
CA GLU A 114 8.94 -3.21 27.60
C GLU A 114 8.41 -3.68 26.24
N PRO A 115 7.22 -3.22 25.80
CA PRO A 115 6.74 -3.42 24.44
C PRO A 115 7.64 -2.72 23.42
N ILE A 116 8.19 -3.47 22.47
CA ILE A 116 9.10 -2.92 21.45
C ILE A 116 8.51 -3.16 20.07
N HIS A 117 8.14 -2.06 19.39
CA HIS A 117 7.62 -2.05 18.02
C HIS A 117 8.45 -1.12 17.15
N GLY A 118 9.12 -1.67 16.13
CA GLY A 118 9.92 -0.91 15.17
C GLY A 118 11.24 -0.38 15.72
N ARG A 119 11.81 -0.99 16.76
CA ARG A 119 13.11 -0.54 17.32
C ARG A 119 14.22 -1.55 17.03
N LEU A 120 15.43 -1.03 16.86
CA LEU A 120 16.65 -1.83 16.72
C LEU A 120 17.14 -2.28 18.10
N SER A 121 17.63 -3.50 18.18
CA SER A 121 18.35 -4.00 19.35
C SER A 121 19.56 -4.83 18.91
N PRO A 122 20.68 -4.75 19.65
CA PRO A 122 21.84 -5.60 19.39
C PRO A 122 21.50 -7.04 19.78
N VAL A 123 21.58 -7.95 18.81
CA VAL A 123 21.35 -9.38 19.02
C VAL A 123 22.69 -10.09 19.15
N HIS A 124 22.93 -10.64 20.34
CA HIS A 124 24.06 -11.53 20.60
C HIS A 124 23.67 -12.95 20.23
N HIS A 125 24.60 -13.72 19.66
CA HIS A 125 24.33 -15.11 19.30
C HIS A 125 25.50 -16.04 19.57
N VAL A 126 25.21 -17.35 19.61
CA VAL A 126 26.25 -18.37 19.71
C VAL A 126 27.02 -18.43 18.39
N THR A 127 28.34 -18.26 18.43
CA THR A 127 29.23 -18.27 17.25
C THR A 127 29.89 -19.63 17.01
N THR A 128 29.77 -20.56 17.97
CA THR A 128 30.54 -21.82 17.98
C THR A 128 29.66 -23.04 17.79
N HIS A 129 29.58 -23.54 16.56
CA HIS A 129 29.23 -24.93 16.30
C HIS A 129 30.23 -25.55 15.31
N LYS A 130 30.52 -26.83 15.49
CA LYS A 130 31.30 -27.66 14.54
C LYS A 130 30.66 -27.76 13.15
N LYS A 131 29.47 -27.17 12.96
CA LYS A 131 28.66 -27.15 11.74
C LYS A 131 28.04 -25.76 11.56
N PRO A 132 27.76 -25.32 10.32
CA PRO A 132 27.03 -24.08 10.07
C PRO A 132 25.64 -24.12 10.73
N GLY A 133 25.29 -23.05 11.46
CA GLY A 133 23.97 -22.83 12.06
C GLY A 133 23.28 -21.62 11.45
N LEU A 134 22.15 -21.22 12.05
CA LEU A 134 21.30 -20.13 11.55
C LEU A 134 22.05 -18.79 11.44
N PHE A 135 22.99 -18.52 12.37
CA PHE A 135 23.80 -17.31 12.42
C PHE A 135 25.19 -17.45 11.76
N SER A 136 25.39 -18.45 10.89
CA SER A 136 26.68 -18.69 10.24
C SER A 136 27.10 -17.50 9.37
N GLY A 137 28.27 -16.92 9.67
CA GLY A 137 28.84 -15.79 8.94
C GLY A 137 28.17 -14.43 9.25
N ILE A 138 27.43 -14.35 10.35
CA ILE A 138 26.83 -13.10 10.85
C ILE A 138 27.72 -12.54 11.98
N PRO A 139 27.96 -11.22 12.03
CA PRO A 139 28.65 -10.56 13.15
C PRO A 139 27.93 -10.75 14.49
N ASN A 140 28.70 -10.73 15.59
CA ASN A 140 28.17 -10.85 16.94
C ASN A 140 28.66 -9.69 17.83
N PRO A 141 27.77 -8.79 18.28
CA PRO A 141 26.35 -8.70 17.93
C PRO A 141 26.11 -8.16 16.50
N PHE A 142 24.85 -8.22 16.05
CA PHE A 142 24.33 -7.49 14.89
C PHE A 142 23.01 -6.79 15.27
N ASP A 143 22.60 -5.75 14.53
CA ASP A 143 21.36 -5.03 14.84
C ASP A 143 20.14 -5.66 14.15
N ALA A 144 19.09 -5.94 14.93
CA ALA A 144 17.84 -6.50 14.43
C ALA A 144 16.62 -5.70 14.90
N VAL A 145 15.59 -5.64 14.06
CA VAL A 145 14.33 -4.96 14.37
C VAL A 145 13.40 -5.88 15.14
N ARG A 146 12.78 -5.33 16.19
CA ARG A 146 11.83 -6.01 17.07
C ARG A 146 10.43 -5.40 16.92
N TYR A 147 9.43 -6.27 16.81
CA TYR A 147 8.01 -5.92 16.84
C TYR A 147 7.25 -6.88 17.75
N HIS A 148 7.55 -6.88 19.05
CA HIS A 148 6.89 -7.79 19.97
C HIS A 148 6.60 -7.15 21.33
N SER A 149 5.38 -7.40 21.80
CA SER A 149 4.94 -7.15 23.19
C SER A 149 5.07 -8.40 24.06
N LEU A 150 5.37 -9.55 23.46
CA LEU A 150 5.49 -10.85 24.12
C LEU A 150 6.87 -11.46 23.89
N VAL A 151 7.35 -12.24 24.85
CA VAL A 151 8.64 -12.96 24.81
C VAL A 151 8.51 -14.34 25.43
N VAL A 152 9.44 -15.23 25.09
CA VAL A 152 9.57 -16.54 25.74
C VAL A 152 10.25 -16.36 27.10
N ALA A 153 9.62 -16.84 28.17
CA ALA A 153 10.18 -16.81 29.52
C ALA A 153 11.41 -17.74 29.62
N ARG A 154 12.42 -17.30 30.39
CA ARG A 154 13.69 -18.05 30.52
C ARG A 154 13.63 -19.09 31.63
N GLU A 155 12.84 -18.83 32.66
CA GLU A 155 12.76 -19.60 33.91
C GLU A 155 12.24 -21.02 33.67
N ASP A 156 11.27 -21.16 32.77
CA ASP A 156 10.57 -22.41 32.46
C ASP A 156 10.88 -22.93 31.04
N LEU A 157 12.05 -22.57 30.48
CA LEU A 157 12.41 -23.00 29.13
C LEU A 157 12.63 -24.54 29.09
N PRO A 158 11.86 -25.29 28.27
CA PRO A 158 12.00 -26.74 28.19
C PRO A 158 13.38 -27.19 27.74
N SER A 159 13.90 -28.28 28.31
CA SER A 159 15.25 -28.79 28.00
C SER A 159 15.43 -29.28 26.55
N CYS A 160 14.33 -29.48 25.82
CA CYS A 160 14.38 -29.79 24.38
C CYS A 160 14.67 -28.57 23.51
N LEU A 161 14.72 -27.36 24.08
CA LEU A 161 15.04 -26.12 23.41
C LEU A 161 16.35 -25.54 23.93
N ARG A 162 17.15 -25.01 22.99
CA ARG A 162 18.41 -24.36 23.28
C ARG A 162 18.35 -22.90 22.84
N VAL A 163 18.68 -21.99 23.74
CA VAL A 163 18.87 -20.57 23.40
C VAL A 163 20.10 -20.44 22.52
N THR A 164 19.93 -19.79 21.37
CA THR A 164 21.01 -19.55 20.40
C THR A 164 21.27 -18.08 20.11
N ALA A 165 20.36 -17.19 20.51
CA ALA A 165 20.56 -15.75 20.51
C ALA A 165 19.76 -15.05 21.62
N TRP A 166 20.23 -13.88 22.05
CA TRP A 166 19.63 -13.06 23.09
C TRP A 166 19.96 -11.57 22.90
N THR A 167 19.22 -10.70 23.58
CA THR A 167 19.49 -9.26 23.64
C THR A 167 19.26 -8.76 25.09
N PRO A 168 20.09 -7.87 25.63
CA PRO A 168 19.86 -7.33 26.97
C PRO A 168 18.66 -6.37 26.97
N ASP A 169 17.86 -6.42 28.02
CA ASP A 169 16.85 -5.39 28.31
C ASP A 169 17.45 -4.18 29.05
N ALA A 170 16.60 -3.25 29.49
CA ALA A 170 17.02 -2.03 30.18
C ALA A 170 17.69 -2.29 31.54
N ASP A 171 17.36 -3.41 32.19
CA ASP A 171 17.92 -3.82 33.48
C ASP A 171 19.16 -4.73 33.30
N GLY A 172 19.47 -5.09 32.05
CA GLY A 172 20.63 -5.92 31.67
C GLY A 172 20.33 -7.42 31.67
N GLU A 173 19.07 -7.82 31.80
CA GLU A 173 18.64 -9.21 31.72
C GLU A 173 18.46 -9.65 30.26
N ASP A 174 18.82 -10.91 29.98
CA ASP A 174 18.82 -11.45 28.62
C ASP A 174 17.40 -11.84 28.17
N ILE A 175 16.85 -11.14 27.17
CA ILE A 175 15.67 -11.55 26.42
C ILE A 175 16.06 -12.58 25.36
N ILE A 176 15.36 -13.72 25.31
CA ILE A 176 15.58 -14.77 24.31
C ILE A 176 15.21 -14.25 22.92
N MET A 177 16.17 -14.31 21.98
CA MET A 177 16.00 -13.86 20.60
C MET A 177 16.05 -14.99 19.57
N ALA A 178 16.59 -16.16 19.92
CA ALA A 178 16.51 -17.34 19.07
C ALA A 178 16.57 -18.66 19.84
N LEU A 179 15.84 -19.64 19.33
CA LEU A 179 15.72 -20.99 19.87
C LEU A 179 16.04 -22.04 18.80
N GLU A 180 16.67 -23.13 19.21
CA GLU A 180 16.88 -24.33 18.40
C GLU A 180 16.37 -25.56 19.16
N HIS A 181 15.56 -26.39 18.51
CA HIS A 181 15.17 -27.67 19.08
C HIS A 181 16.36 -28.65 19.03
N VAL A 182 16.60 -29.37 20.12
CA VAL A 182 17.77 -30.26 20.28
C VAL A 182 17.73 -31.44 19.31
N ASP A 183 16.58 -32.12 19.20
CA ASP A 183 16.44 -33.35 18.39
C ASP A 183 15.76 -33.17 17.03
N ARG A 184 15.06 -32.07 16.81
CA ARG A 184 14.23 -31.82 15.61
C ARG A 184 14.81 -30.65 14.81
N PRO A 185 14.68 -30.64 13.47
CA PRO A 185 15.21 -29.57 12.63
C PRO A 185 14.33 -28.31 12.70
N ILE A 186 14.16 -27.75 13.90
CA ILE A 186 13.27 -26.61 14.13
C ILE A 186 14.06 -25.49 14.81
N TRP A 187 13.98 -24.31 14.22
CA TRP A 187 14.60 -23.10 14.71
C TRP A 187 13.56 -21.99 14.79
N GLY A 188 13.79 -21.00 15.63
CA GLY A 188 12.98 -19.80 15.61
C GLY A 188 13.73 -18.56 16.05
N VAL A 189 13.34 -17.40 15.53
CA VAL A 189 13.87 -16.07 15.86
C VAL A 189 12.74 -15.15 16.33
N GLN A 190 12.97 -14.38 17.40
CA GLN A 190 11.98 -13.46 17.96
C GLN A 190 11.94 -12.11 17.22
N PHE A 191 13.05 -11.69 16.63
CA PHE A 191 13.15 -10.51 15.78
C PHE A 191 12.68 -10.82 14.34
N HIS A 192 12.55 -9.77 13.53
CA HIS A 192 12.05 -9.85 12.16
C HIS A 192 13.20 -9.76 11.15
N PRO A 193 13.76 -10.89 10.66
CA PRO A 193 14.80 -10.87 9.64
C PRO A 193 14.37 -10.18 8.35
N GLU A 194 13.08 -10.11 8.05
CA GLU A 194 12.50 -9.50 6.86
C GLU A 194 12.28 -7.98 6.97
N SER A 195 12.49 -7.39 8.15
CA SER A 195 12.38 -5.94 8.32
C SER A 195 13.55 -5.23 7.65
N ILE A 196 13.27 -4.10 6.99
CA ILE A 196 14.23 -3.38 6.14
C ILE A 196 15.49 -2.90 6.88
N CYS A 197 15.41 -2.67 8.18
CA CYS A 197 16.55 -2.25 9.00
C CYS A 197 17.22 -3.40 9.76
N THR A 198 16.73 -4.64 9.67
CA THR A 198 17.44 -5.78 10.27
C THR A 198 18.67 -6.11 9.44
N GLU A 199 19.83 -6.08 10.07
CA GLU A 199 21.08 -6.47 9.40
C GLU A 199 21.08 -7.97 9.13
N HIS A 200 21.63 -8.37 7.97
CA HIS A 200 21.84 -9.77 7.61
C HIS A 200 20.57 -10.65 7.55
N GLY A 201 19.37 -10.06 7.50
CA GLY A 201 18.10 -10.77 7.40
C GLY A 201 18.04 -11.83 6.29
N MET A 202 18.37 -11.44 5.06
CA MET A 202 18.47 -12.36 3.92
C MET A 202 19.46 -13.51 4.18
N LYS A 203 20.58 -13.22 4.85
CA LYS A 203 21.61 -14.23 5.16
C LYS A 203 21.09 -15.29 6.15
N ILE A 204 20.24 -14.90 7.09
CA ILE A 204 19.57 -15.82 8.03
C ILE A 204 18.67 -16.78 7.25
N ILE A 205 17.87 -16.27 6.31
CA ILE A 205 17.00 -17.08 5.44
C ILE A 205 17.82 -18.03 4.57
N ASP A 206 18.94 -17.56 3.98
CA ASP A 206 19.86 -18.40 3.22
C ASP A 206 20.49 -19.52 4.05
N ASN A 207 20.91 -19.20 5.28
CA ASN A 207 21.46 -20.19 6.21
C ASN A 207 20.42 -21.27 6.53
N PHE A 208 19.17 -20.88 6.80
CA PHE A 208 18.05 -21.82 6.98
C PHE A 208 17.86 -22.72 5.75
N ARG A 209 17.83 -22.15 4.53
CA ARG A 209 17.72 -22.94 3.29
C ARG A 209 18.87 -23.93 3.14
N GLY A 210 20.10 -23.52 3.45
CA GLY A 210 21.28 -24.39 3.44
C GLY A 210 21.17 -25.54 4.45
N MET A 211 20.68 -25.25 5.66
CA MET A 211 20.44 -26.24 6.72
C MET A 211 19.33 -27.22 6.33
N ALA A 212 18.25 -26.73 5.72
CA ALA A 212 17.17 -27.57 5.22
C ALA A 212 17.67 -28.54 4.13
N ALA A 213 18.41 -28.03 3.14
CA ALA A 213 19.02 -28.86 2.11
C ALA A 213 19.98 -29.92 2.69
N ALA A 214 20.78 -29.56 3.69
CA ALA A 214 21.68 -30.49 4.38
C ALA A 214 20.93 -31.59 5.13
N TYR A 215 19.82 -31.24 5.80
CA TYR A 215 18.96 -32.19 6.49
C TYR A 215 18.32 -33.21 5.53
N LEU A 216 17.82 -32.74 4.39
CA LEU A 216 17.19 -33.59 3.37
C LEU A 216 18.17 -34.55 2.70
N ARG A 217 19.41 -34.10 2.47
CA ARG A 217 20.52 -34.97 2.01
C ARG A 217 20.83 -36.06 3.03
N ARG A 218 20.96 -35.70 4.30
CA ARG A 218 21.28 -36.66 5.39
C ARG A 218 20.18 -37.70 5.61
N THR A 219 18.92 -37.31 5.43
CA THR A 219 17.76 -38.19 5.67
C THR A 219 17.32 -38.97 4.44
N GLY A 220 18.00 -38.81 3.29
CA GLY A 220 17.64 -39.47 2.03
C GLY A 220 16.30 -38.99 1.45
N LYS A 221 15.78 -37.84 1.90
CA LYS A 221 14.52 -37.26 1.44
C LYS A 221 14.69 -36.38 0.19
N SER A 222 15.93 -36.00 -0.15
CA SER A 222 16.27 -35.09 -1.26
C SER A 222 15.86 -35.58 -2.66
N SER A 223 15.58 -36.86 -2.87
CA SER A 223 15.31 -37.45 -4.20
C SER A 223 13.85 -37.85 -4.43
N ARG A 224 12.94 -37.53 -3.50
CA ARG A 224 11.57 -38.08 -3.49
C ARG A 224 10.53 -37.28 -4.28
N PHE A 225 10.88 -36.12 -4.84
CA PHE A 225 9.87 -35.23 -5.41
C PHE A 225 10.30 -34.59 -6.73
N ALA A 226 9.30 -34.36 -7.59
CA ALA A 226 9.45 -33.64 -8.84
C ALA A 226 9.99 -32.21 -8.61
N PRO A 227 10.69 -31.61 -9.59
CA PRO A 227 11.26 -30.27 -9.45
C PRO A 227 10.23 -29.16 -9.23
N SER A 228 8.96 -29.39 -9.56
CA SER A 228 7.87 -28.40 -9.43
C SER A 228 6.80 -28.83 -8.43
N ILE A 229 6.16 -27.83 -7.82
CA ILE A 229 4.95 -28.00 -7.01
C ILE A 229 3.78 -28.24 -7.97
N PRO A 230 2.89 -29.22 -7.70
CA PRO A 230 1.72 -29.45 -8.56
C PRO A 230 0.82 -28.20 -8.66
N PRO A 231 0.21 -27.91 -9.82
CA PRO A 231 -0.63 -26.71 -10.01
C PRO A 231 -1.75 -26.57 -8.99
N GLU A 232 -2.37 -27.68 -8.58
CA GLU A 232 -3.42 -27.72 -7.56
C GLU A 232 -2.93 -27.32 -6.16
N ILE A 233 -1.67 -27.62 -5.84
CA ILE A 233 -1.04 -27.20 -4.57
C ILE A 233 -0.55 -25.77 -4.67
N ALA A 234 -0.03 -25.36 -5.82
CA ALA A 234 0.33 -23.97 -6.08
C ALA A 234 -0.90 -23.05 -5.99
N ALA A 235 -2.05 -23.51 -6.47
CA ALA A 235 -3.32 -22.78 -6.39
C ALA A 235 -3.89 -22.63 -4.97
N ALA A 236 -3.34 -23.36 -3.98
CA ALA A 236 -3.69 -23.14 -2.58
C ALA A 236 -3.10 -21.84 -2.02
N THR A 237 -2.17 -21.20 -2.75
CA THR A 237 -1.54 -19.99 -2.24
C THR A 237 -2.51 -18.82 -2.13
N VAL A 238 -2.39 -18.05 -1.05
CA VAL A 238 -3.12 -16.78 -0.87
C VAL A 238 -2.51 -15.62 -1.66
N ILE A 239 -1.38 -15.82 -2.33
CA ILE A 239 -0.81 -14.83 -3.23
C ILE A 239 -1.75 -14.70 -4.44
N PRO A 240 -2.30 -13.50 -4.70
CA PRO A 240 -3.22 -13.33 -5.80
C PRO A 240 -2.51 -13.64 -7.12
N PRO A 241 -3.18 -14.34 -8.06
CA PRO A 241 -2.62 -14.53 -9.38
C PRO A 241 -2.38 -13.15 -10.04
N PRO A 242 -1.47 -13.03 -11.01
CA PRO A 242 -1.26 -11.78 -11.72
C PRO A 242 -2.59 -11.22 -12.24
N LEU A 243 -3.01 -10.06 -11.72
CA LEU A 243 -4.26 -9.37 -12.09
C LEU A 243 -4.25 -8.83 -13.53
N ILE A 244 -3.14 -9.04 -14.26
CA ILE A 244 -2.94 -8.60 -15.63
C ILE A 244 -2.84 -9.84 -16.54
N PRO A 245 -3.98 -10.32 -17.08
CA PRO A 245 -3.96 -11.17 -18.26
C PRO A 245 -3.26 -10.45 -19.42
N ARG A 246 -2.41 -11.14 -20.17
CA ARG A 246 -1.84 -10.60 -21.42
C ARG A 246 -2.96 -10.46 -22.46
N CYS A 247 -3.25 -9.24 -22.91
CA CYS A 247 -4.16 -9.00 -24.04
C CYS A 247 -3.63 -9.68 -25.31
N LYS A 248 -4.53 -9.98 -26.28
CA LYS A 248 -4.24 -10.71 -27.54
C LYS A 248 -4.23 -9.85 -28.83
N ALA A 249 -4.53 -8.55 -28.75
CA ALA A 249 -4.52 -7.65 -29.93
C ALA A 249 -3.11 -7.14 -30.33
N ASP A 250 -2.66 -7.39 -31.56
CA ASP A 250 -1.31 -7.02 -32.05
C ASP A 250 -1.02 -5.49 -32.08
N GLN A 251 -2.05 -4.63 -32.03
CA GLN A 251 -1.91 -3.16 -32.03
C GLN A 251 -2.97 -2.48 -31.14
N PRO A 252 -2.66 -1.30 -30.55
CA PRO A 252 -3.60 -0.61 -29.67
C PRO A 252 -4.75 0.04 -30.49
N PRO A 253 -6.00 -0.08 -30.03
CA PRO A 253 -7.17 0.49 -30.72
C PRO A 253 -7.27 2.03 -30.59
N PHE A 254 -6.56 2.61 -29.62
CA PHE A 254 -6.54 4.05 -29.38
C PHE A 254 -5.12 4.59 -29.28
N GLU A 255 -4.98 5.88 -29.52
CA GLU A 255 -3.76 6.67 -29.34
C GLU A 255 -4.10 8.05 -28.77
N VAL A 256 -3.12 8.72 -28.17
CA VAL A 256 -3.30 10.06 -27.59
C VAL A 256 -2.52 11.07 -28.40
N ILE A 257 -3.21 12.08 -28.91
CA ILE A 257 -2.59 13.23 -29.56
C ILE A 257 -2.13 14.19 -28.48
N VAL A 258 -0.86 14.59 -28.53
CA VAL A 258 -0.21 15.50 -27.61
C VAL A 258 0.21 16.76 -28.36
N ARG A 259 -0.34 17.90 -27.97
CA ARG A 259 0.04 19.21 -28.50
C ARG A 259 0.68 20.04 -27.41
N LYS A 260 1.96 20.39 -27.57
CA LYS A 260 2.62 21.40 -26.74
C LYS A 260 2.21 22.79 -27.24
N LEU A 261 1.69 23.64 -26.35
CA LEU A 261 1.25 24.98 -26.72
C LEU A 261 2.44 25.96 -26.83
N PRO A 262 2.45 26.85 -27.83
CA PRO A 262 3.54 27.81 -28.05
C PRO A 262 3.43 29.11 -27.24
N THR A 263 2.34 29.31 -26.50
CA THR A 263 1.92 30.56 -25.83
C THR A 263 2.36 30.64 -24.36
N PRO A 264 2.33 31.82 -23.71
CA PRO A 264 2.85 31.96 -22.35
C PRO A 264 2.06 31.10 -21.34
N PHE A 265 2.74 30.69 -20.28
CA PHE A 265 2.17 29.85 -19.23
C PHE A 265 1.05 30.56 -18.48
N ALA A 266 -0.18 30.10 -18.65
CA ALA A 266 -1.35 30.55 -17.90
C ALA A 266 -1.40 29.89 -16.51
N PRO A 267 -1.79 30.61 -15.44
CA PRO A 267 -1.98 30.01 -14.12
C PRO A 267 -3.06 28.89 -14.15
N PRO A 268 -2.78 27.68 -13.64
CA PRO A 268 -3.73 26.56 -13.70
C PRO A 268 -5.09 26.85 -13.05
N ALA A 269 -5.12 27.65 -11.98
CA ALA A 269 -6.36 28.02 -11.31
C ALA A 269 -7.29 28.81 -12.23
N ASP A 270 -6.75 29.75 -13.01
CA ASP A 270 -7.52 30.60 -13.91
C ASP A 270 -7.98 29.82 -15.14
N VAL A 271 -7.15 28.88 -15.61
CA VAL A 271 -7.54 27.94 -16.68
C VAL A 271 -8.69 27.03 -16.22
N PHE A 272 -8.61 26.50 -14.99
CA PHE A 272 -9.70 25.69 -14.45
C PHE A 272 -10.99 26.51 -14.25
N ASP A 273 -10.86 27.75 -13.75
CA ASP A 273 -12.00 28.67 -13.58
C ASP A 273 -12.77 28.89 -14.89
N GLU A 274 -12.05 29.21 -15.97
CA GLU A 274 -12.65 29.54 -17.26
C GLU A 274 -13.19 28.31 -17.98
N LEU A 275 -12.47 27.18 -17.95
CA LEU A 275 -12.77 26.01 -18.80
C LEU A 275 -13.60 24.93 -18.12
N PHE A 276 -13.42 24.68 -16.82
CA PHE A 276 -13.89 23.43 -16.19
C PHE A 276 -14.71 23.63 -14.91
N SER A 277 -14.64 24.80 -14.26
CA SER A 277 -15.28 25.04 -12.96
C SER A 277 -16.81 24.90 -12.95
N LYS A 278 -17.44 25.09 -14.12
CA LYS A 278 -18.89 25.02 -14.31
C LYS A 278 -19.38 23.63 -14.71
N ASP A 279 -18.47 22.72 -15.04
CA ASP A 279 -18.83 21.36 -15.42
C ASP A 279 -19.24 20.57 -14.17
N GLU A 280 -20.33 19.82 -14.29
CA GLU A 280 -20.83 18.98 -13.19
C GLU A 280 -19.86 17.83 -12.87
N VAL A 281 -19.15 17.33 -13.89
CA VAL A 281 -18.12 16.31 -13.77
C VAL A 281 -16.82 16.88 -14.33
N SER A 282 -15.83 17.09 -13.47
CA SER A 282 -14.54 17.68 -13.82
C SER A 282 -13.49 17.26 -12.81
N PHE A 283 -12.21 17.33 -13.18
CA PHE A 283 -11.12 17.04 -12.26
C PHE A 283 -9.98 18.05 -12.42
N TRP A 284 -9.29 18.28 -11.33
CA TRP A 284 -8.01 18.96 -11.26
C TRP A 284 -7.12 18.21 -10.28
N LEU A 285 -6.15 17.47 -10.80
CA LEU A 285 -5.04 16.88 -10.05
C LEU A 285 -3.92 17.92 -9.99
N ASP A 286 -3.54 18.36 -8.82
CA ASP A 286 -2.80 19.60 -8.67
C ASP A 286 -1.51 19.45 -7.87
N SER A 287 -0.40 19.81 -8.51
CA SER A 287 0.88 20.06 -7.85
C SER A 287 0.94 21.53 -7.39
N ALA A 288 0.13 21.92 -6.41
CA ALA A 288 0.09 23.29 -5.90
C ALA A 288 1.41 23.71 -5.22
N LYS A 289 2.14 22.74 -4.65
CA LYS A 289 3.50 22.88 -4.16
C LYS A 289 4.40 21.97 -4.99
N VAL A 290 5.23 22.56 -5.85
CA VAL A 290 6.20 21.82 -6.66
C VAL A 290 7.38 21.44 -5.77
N GLU A 291 7.60 20.13 -5.63
CA GLU A 291 8.67 19.58 -4.83
C GLU A 291 9.49 18.60 -5.66
N ALA A 292 10.81 18.80 -5.67
CA ALA A 292 11.73 17.96 -6.41
C ALA A 292 11.52 16.48 -6.06
N LYS A 293 11.41 15.62 -7.08
CA LYS A 293 11.17 14.17 -6.94
C LYS A 293 9.82 13.79 -6.28
N MET A 294 8.89 14.73 -6.10
CA MET A 294 7.54 14.46 -5.59
C MET A 294 6.46 14.90 -6.58
N SER A 295 6.47 16.17 -6.98
CA SER A 295 5.43 16.80 -7.78
C SER A 295 6.03 17.76 -8.81
N ARG A 296 5.48 17.77 -10.02
CA ARG A 296 5.91 18.65 -11.14
C ARG A 296 4.77 19.06 -12.05
N PHE A 297 3.75 18.22 -12.17
CA PHE A 297 2.68 18.39 -13.14
C PHE A 297 1.31 18.57 -12.46
N SER A 298 0.50 19.48 -12.99
CA SER A 298 -0.94 19.49 -12.72
C SER A 298 -1.70 19.02 -13.95
N TYR A 299 -2.79 18.30 -13.76
CA TYR A 299 -3.65 17.78 -14.83
C TYR A 299 -5.09 18.21 -14.55
N MET A 300 -5.81 18.62 -15.58
CA MET A 300 -7.22 18.95 -15.45
C MET A 300 -8.00 18.56 -16.70
N GLY A 301 -9.29 18.38 -16.52
CA GLY A 301 -10.20 18.04 -17.60
C GLY A 301 -11.64 17.92 -17.14
N SER A 302 -12.48 17.48 -18.07
CA SER A 302 -13.92 17.39 -17.92
C SER A 302 -14.41 15.97 -18.20
N GLY A 303 -15.48 15.56 -17.53
CA GLY A 303 -16.20 14.32 -17.82
C GLY A 303 -17.07 14.40 -19.09
N MET A 304 -17.07 15.54 -19.79
CA MET A 304 -17.92 15.82 -20.95
C MET A 304 -17.32 15.42 -22.32
N GLY A 305 -16.15 14.77 -22.33
CA GLY A 305 -15.53 14.30 -23.57
C GLY A 305 -16.32 13.18 -24.27
N PRO A 306 -16.16 12.99 -25.59
CA PRO A 306 -16.95 12.05 -26.38
C PRO A 306 -16.74 10.58 -26.00
N ALA A 307 -15.55 10.22 -25.51
CA ALA A 307 -15.22 8.88 -25.02
C ALA A 307 -15.24 8.77 -23.49
N SER A 308 -15.48 9.89 -22.80
CA SER A 308 -15.55 9.94 -21.34
C SER A 308 -16.74 9.16 -20.79
N PHE A 309 -16.54 8.58 -19.62
CA PHE A 309 -17.59 8.03 -18.78
C PHE A 309 -17.20 8.20 -17.31
N MET A 310 -18.17 8.23 -16.43
CA MET A 310 -17.94 8.15 -14.99
C MET A 310 -18.46 6.81 -14.47
N VAL A 311 -17.69 6.19 -13.57
CA VAL A 311 -18.06 5.00 -12.83
C VAL A 311 -18.18 5.33 -11.34
N LYS A 312 -19.23 4.83 -10.69
CA LYS A 312 -19.41 4.81 -9.25
C LYS A 312 -19.59 3.36 -8.80
N TYR A 313 -18.99 3.01 -7.67
CA TYR A 313 -19.01 1.65 -7.14
C TYR A 313 -19.38 1.64 -5.66
N CYS A 314 -20.16 0.64 -5.26
CA CYS A 314 -20.57 0.36 -3.89
C CYS A 314 -20.11 -1.05 -3.54
N ALA A 315 -19.20 -1.18 -2.56
CA ALA A 315 -18.59 -2.44 -2.15
C ALA A 315 -19.63 -3.40 -1.58
N LEU A 316 -20.51 -2.90 -0.71
CA LEU A 316 -21.57 -3.70 -0.07
C LEU A 316 -22.46 -4.43 -1.08
N SER A 317 -23.00 -3.69 -2.05
CA SER A 317 -23.90 -4.24 -3.06
C SER A 317 -23.15 -4.78 -4.28
N ARG A 318 -21.82 -4.63 -4.30
CA ARG A 318 -20.92 -4.88 -5.44
C ARG A 318 -21.46 -4.28 -6.74
N ALA A 319 -22.09 -3.11 -6.64
CA ALA A 319 -22.84 -2.49 -7.73
C ALA A 319 -22.00 -1.41 -8.41
N VAL A 320 -21.80 -1.56 -9.72
CA VAL A 320 -21.16 -0.60 -10.61
C VAL A 320 -22.26 0.19 -11.31
N THR A 321 -22.17 1.51 -11.26
CA THR A 321 -23.06 2.42 -12.00
C THR A 321 -22.22 3.27 -12.93
N LEU A 322 -22.55 3.24 -14.22
CA LEU A 322 -21.89 4.02 -15.25
C LEU A 322 -22.73 5.24 -15.58
N SER A 323 -22.08 6.32 -15.98
CA SER A 323 -22.75 7.45 -16.60
C SER A 323 -21.92 8.01 -17.74
N LYS A 324 -22.57 8.42 -18.80
CA LYS A 324 -21.92 8.95 -20.01
C LYS A 324 -22.47 10.33 -20.35
N PRO A 325 -21.65 11.23 -20.90
CA PRO A 325 -22.14 12.52 -21.36
C PRO A 325 -23.07 12.34 -22.56
N ALA A 326 -24.26 12.95 -22.51
CA ALA A 326 -25.20 13.07 -23.61
C ALA A 326 -25.92 14.42 -23.51
N SER A 327 -25.93 15.20 -24.59
CA SER A 327 -26.61 16.50 -24.67
C SER A 327 -26.27 17.48 -23.52
N GLY A 328 -25.01 17.52 -23.10
CA GLY A 328 -24.54 18.44 -22.06
C GLY A 328 -24.81 17.99 -20.61
N ARG A 329 -25.28 16.76 -20.39
CA ARG A 329 -25.48 16.17 -19.05
C ARG A 329 -25.01 14.72 -19.02
N HIS A 330 -24.81 14.16 -17.83
CA HIS A 330 -24.54 12.73 -17.68
C HIS A 330 -25.84 11.91 -17.65
N VAL A 331 -25.95 10.91 -18.52
CA VAL A 331 -27.00 9.90 -18.49
C VAL A 331 -26.50 8.70 -17.72
N VAL A 332 -27.20 8.37 -16.64
CA VAL A 332 -26.83 7.30 -15.70
C VAL A 332 -27.45 5.97 -16.16
N SER A 333 -26.64 4.91 -16.22
CA SER A 333 -27.12 3.56 -16.48
C SER A 333 -27.78 2.96 -15.24
N SER A 334 -28.59 1.91 -15.43
CA SER A 334 -28.99 1.07 -14.30
C SER A 334 -27.75 0.47 -13.61
N PRO A 335 -27.73 0.35 -12.27
CA PRO A 335 -26.64 -0.34 -11.57
C PRO A 335 -26.50 -1.79 -12.02
N GLN A 336 -25.26 -2.25 -12.16
CA GLN A 336 -24.91 -3.63 -12.50
C GLN A 336 -24.08 -4.25 -11.37
N THR A 337 -24.51 -5.40 -10.87
CA THR A 337 -23.75 -6.13 -9.85
C THR A 337 -22.61 -6.93 -10.50
N LEU A 338 -21.41 -6.85 -9.93
CA LEU A 338 -20.26 -7.63 -10.39
C LEU A 338 -20.50 -9.14 -10.20
N PRO A 339 -20.10 -9.99 -11.17
CA PRO A 339 -20.17 -11.44 -11.03
C PRO A 339 -19.40 -11.97 -9.80
N PRO A 340 -19.77 -13.13 -9.23
CA PRO A 340 -18.96 -13.81 -8.22
C PRO A 340 -17.51 -14.02 -8.71
N GLY A 341 -16.53 -13.80 -7.84
CA GLY A 341 -15.10 -13.91 -8.16
C GLY A 341 -14.50 -12.74 -8.93
N GLU A 342 -15.29 -11.77 -9.39
CA GLU A 342 -14.77 -10.53 -10.00
C GLU A 342 -14.71 -9.39 -8.98
N SER A 343 -13.51 -8.86 -8.72
CA SER A 343 -13.36 -7.65 -7.88
C SER A 343 -13.51 -6.38 -8.71
N PHE A 344 -13.75 -5.24 -8.04
CA PHE A 344 -13.70 -3.95 -8.71
C PHE A 344 -12.31 -3.65 -9.31
N PHE A 345 -11.24 -4.16 -8.69
CA PHE A 345 -9.89 -4.03 -9.23
C PHE A 345 -9.72 -4.78 -10.56
N SER A 346 -10.25 -6.00 -10.68
CA SER A 346 -10.22 -6.73 -11.95
C SER A 346 -11.16 -6.13 -12.99
N TRP A 347 -12.28 -5.53 -12.58
CA TRP A 347 -13.13 -4.73 -13.46
C TRP A 347 -12.36 -3.53 -14.03
N VAL A 348 -11.70 -2.73 -13.19
CA VAL A 348 -10.85 -1.60 -13.62
C VAL A 348 -9.75 -2.07 -14.55
N SER A 349 -9.08 -3.18 -14.22
CA SER A 349 -8.03 -3.78 -15.04
C SER A 349 -8.54 -4.15 -16.44
N ARG A 350 -9.67 -4.88 -16.54
CA ARG A 350 -10.31 -5.19 -17.83
C ARG A 350 -10.69 -3.94 -18.61
N THR A 351 -11.26 -2.95 -17.94
CA THR A 351 -11.68 -1.70 -18.58
C THR A 351 -10.47 -0.97 -19.17
N MET A 352 -9.36 -0.86 -18.44
CA MET A 352 -8.15 -0.23 -18.98
C MET A 352 -7.49 -1.08 -20.08
N GLN A 353 -7.57 -2.40 -20.00
CA GLN A 353 -7.05 -3.31 -21.03
C GLN A 353 -7.78 -3.19 -22.37
N SER A 354 -9.07 -2.81 -22.40
CA SER A 354 -9.74 -2.57 -23.69
C SER A 354 -9.14 -1.41 -24.49
N TYR A 355 -8.27 -0.62 -23.85
CA TYR A 355 -7.53 0.48 -24.47
C TYR A 355 -6.06 0.14 -24.76
N ALA A 356 -5.54 -1.00 -24.28
CA ALA A 356 -4.12 -1.38 -24.34
C ALA A 356 -3.83 -2.44 -25.43
N PRO A 357 -2.60 -2.50 -25.97
CA PRO A 357 -2.18 -3.56 -26.90
C PRO A 357 -1.87 -4.91 -26.20
N ALA A 358 -1.74 -5.97 -26.99
CA ALA A 358 -1.33 -7.31 -26.52
C ALA A 358 0.05 -7.34 -25.91
N GLY A 359 0.19 -8.08 -24.81
CA GLY A 359 1.50 -8.50 -24.29
C GLY A 359 2.41 -7.37 -23.80
N VAL A 360 1.92 -6.14 -23.75
CA VAL A 360 2.70 -4.99 -23.27
C VAL A 360 2.34 -4.72 -21.80
N SER A 361 3.30 -4.95 -20.91
CA SER A 361 3.27 -4.50 -19.52
C SER A 361 3.82 -3.07 -19.44
N GLN A 362 3.16 -2.12 -20.10
CA GLN A 362 3.49 -0.69 -19.97
C GLN A 362 2.46 -0.02 -19.06
N THR A 363 2.91 0.91 -18.23
CA THR A 363 2.01 1.69 -17.35
C THR A 363 1.07 2.62 -18.11
N ASN A 364 1.44 3.02 -19.34
CA ASN A 364 0.58 3.79 -20.24
C ASN A 364 0.09 2.88 -21.38
N PRO A 365 -1.23 2.64 -21.51
CA PRO A 365 -1.76 1.79 -22.56
C PRO A 365 -1.79 2.46 -23.95
N PHE A 366 -1.54 3.77 -24.03
CA PHE A 366 -1.71 4.56 -25.25
C PHE A 366 -0.37 4.97 -25.88
N PRO A 367 -0.17 4.75 -27.19
CA PRO A 367 0.84 5.47 -27.95
C PRO A 367 0.56 6.97 -27.90
N LEU A 368 1.62 7.76 -27.71
CA LEU A 368 1.55 9.21 -27.68
C LEU A 368 2.14 9.76 -28.98
N ILE A 369 1.36 10.56 -29.69
CA ILE A 369 1.72 11.12 -31.00
C ILE A 369 1.53 12.64 -31.03
N THR A 370 2.29 13.33 -31.86
CA THR A 370 2.08 14.77 -32.16
C THR A 370 1.04 14.98 -33.25
N ASP A 371 0.65 16.24 -33.50
CA ASP A 371 -0.35 16.60 -34.53
C ASP A 371 0.02 16.09 -35.94
N ASP A 372 1.31 15.93 -36.23
CA ASP A 372 1.85 15.39 -37.50
C ASP A 372 1.88 13.85 -37.56
N GLY A 373 1.50 13.16 -36.48
CA GLY A 373 1.49 11.70 -36.37
C GLY A 373 2.82 11.08 -35.90
N SER A 374 3.83 11.88 -35.57
CA SER A 374 5.11 11.38 -35.05
C SER A 374 4.97 10.90 -33.60
N LEU A 375 5.63 9.79 -33.24
CA LEU A 375 5.67 9.30 -31.85
C LEU A 375 6.46 10.26 -30.95
N ILE A 376 5.98 10.46 -29.72
CA ILE A 376 6.62 11.31 -28.72
C ILE A 376 6.68 10.63 -27.35
N THR A 377 7.77 10.87 -26.62
CA THR A 377 7.87 10.59 -25.18
C THR A 377 7.73 11.91 -24.41
N PRO A 378 6.55 12.22 -23.86
CA PRO A 378 6.34 13.45 -23.10
C PRO A 378 7.07 13.38 -21.75
N PRO A 379 7.28 14.52 -21.08
CA PRO A 379 7.99 14.58 -19.79
C PRO A 379 7.11 14.15 -18.59
N PHE A 380 5.92 13.61 -18.83
CA PHE A 380 4.92 13.27 -17.81
C PHE A 380 4.39 11.84 -17.97
N ASP A 381 3.94 11.25 -16.86
CA ASP A 381 3.53 9.84 -16.79
C ASP A 381 2.03 9.64 -17.06
N PHE A 382 1.20 10.66 -16.80
CA PHE A 382 -0.25 10.57 -16.99
C PHE A 382 -0.68 11.30 -18.28
N ALA A 383 -1.40 10.60 -19.15
CA ALA A 383 -1.91 11.15 -20.40
C ALA A 383 -3.44 11.21 -20.42
N CYS A 384 -4.09 10.06 -20.54
CA CYS A 384 -5.53 9.85 -20.47
C CYS A 384 -5.81 8.62 -19.60
N GLY A 385 -7.04 8.45 -19.11
CA GLY A 385 -7.42 7.28 -18.29
C GLY A 385 -8.29 7.62 -17.10
N LEU A 386 -8.40 6.71 -16.14
CA LEU A 386 -9.26 6.88 -14.98
C LEU A 386 -8.65 7.85 -13.95
N VAL A 387 -9.42 8.87 -13.58
CA VAL A 387 -9.12 9.86 -12.54
C VAL A 387 -10.19 9.80 -11.48
N GLY A 388 -9.83 9.59 -10.22
CA GLY A 388 -10.83 9.37 -9.19
C GLY A 388 -10.28 9.04 -7.82
N TYR A 389 -11.07 8.35 -7.02
CA TYR A 389 -10.68 7.88 -5.70
C TYR A 389 -11.13 6.43 -5.45
N PHE A 390 -10.32 5.73 -4.65
CA PHE A 390 -10.74 4.57 -3.88
C PHE A 390 -10.98 5.03 -2.43
N GLY A 391 -12.16 4.75 -1.89
CA GLY A 391 -12.50 4.97 -0.50
C GLY A 391 -11.94 3.87 0.39
N TYR A 392 -11.91 4.11 1.70
CA TYR A 392 -11.33 3.17 2.66
C TYR A 392 -12.01 1.79 2.65
N GLU A 393 -13.32 1.74 2.42
CA GLU A 393 -14.07 0.48 2.37
C GLU A 393 -13.74 -0.39 1.15
N MET A 394 -12.99 0.13 0.17
CA MET A 394 -12.41 -0.70 -0.90
C MET A 394 -11.41 -1.74 -0.37
N LYS A 395 -10.99 -1.66 0.90
CA LYS A 395 -10.26 -2.73 1.59
C LYS A 395 -11.04 -4.05 1.51
N GLU A 396 -12.37 -4.04 1.57
CA GLU A 396 -13.18 -5.27 1.49
C GLU A 396 -12.93 -6.00 0.16
N GLU A 397 -12.77 -5.24 -0.92
CA GLU A 397 -12.43 -5.79 -2.24
C GLU A 397 -11.02 -6.39 -2.31
N SER A 398 -10.11 -5.94 -1.44
CA SER A 398 -8.75 -6.49 -1.30
C SER A 398 -8.69 -7.71 -0.38
N MET A 399 -9.66 -7.86 0.52
CA MET A 399 -9.71 -8.94 1.53
C MET A 399 -10.64 -10.11 1.13
N HIS A 400 -11.30 -10.04 -0.03
CA HIS A 400 -12.14 -11.15 -0.53
C HIS A 400 -11.34 -12.45 -0.61
N GLY A 401 -11.73 -13.42 0.23
CA GLY A 401 -11.01 -14.65 0.53
C GLY A 401 -10.78 -14.88 2.03
N GLU A 402 -10.97 -13.87 2.88
CA GLU A 402 -10.94 -14.00 4.35
C GLU A 402 -12.21 -14.58 4.97
N SER A 403 -13.32 -14.56 4.23
CA SER A 403 -14.64 -14.98 4.70
C SER A 403 -15.15 -16.30 4.13
N GLU A 404 -14.46 -16.90 3.15
CA GLU A 404 -14.91 -18.16 2.50
C GLU A 404 -14.39 -19.43 3.19
N GLY A 405 -13.50 -19.30 4.19
CA GLY A 405 -12.87 -20.40 4.90
C GLY A 405 -13.64 -20.94 6.10
N GLY A 406 -14.96 -21.15 6.03
CA GLY A 406 -15.73 -22.08 6.89
C GLY A 406 -15.69 -21.95 8.44
N VAL A 407 -14.85 -21.09 9.00
CA VAL A 407 -14.83 -20.72 10.41
C VAL A 407 -15.43 -19.32 10.45
N ASP A 408 -16.67 -19.26 10.95
CA ASP A 408 -17.28 -18.02 11.40
C ASP A 408 -16.40 -17.51 12.55
N ARG A 409 -15.32 -16.78 12.22
CA ARG A 409 -14.47 -16.07 13.18
C ARG A 409 -15.41 -15.12 13.89
N GLY A 410 -15.90 -15.55 15.06
CA GLY A 410 -16.98 -14.91 15.78
C GLY A 410 -16.78 -13.41 15.82
N SER A 411 -17.54 -12.69 14.99
CA SER A 411 -17.78 -11.24 15.13
C SER A 411 -16.57 -10.38 15.52
N HIS A 412 -15.37 -10.65 15.00
CA HIS A 412 -14.32 -9.63 14.94
C HIS A 412 -14.46 -8.75 13.69
N THR A 413 -15.56 -8.94 12.95
CA THR A 413 -16.38 -7.81 12.52
C THR A 413 -16.89 -7.08 13.77
N GLY A 414 -16.01 -6.26 14.38
CA GLY A 414 -16.41 -5.28 15.37
C GLY A 414 -17.59 -4.50 14.78
N SER A 415 -18.79 -4.81 15.26
CA SER A 415 -20.06 -4.48 14.62
C SER A 415 -20.23 -4.97 13.17
N GLY A 416 -20.91 -6.11 13.01
CA GLY A 416 -22.01 -6.12 12.03
C GLY A 416 -22.81 -4.82 12.18
N ALA A 417 -23.10 -4.15 11.07
CA ALA A 417 -23.79 -2.86 11.00
C ALA A 417 -22.98 -1.63 11.46
N ARG A 418 -22.00 -1.24 10.64
CA ARG A 418 -21.79 0.15 10.21
C ARG A 418 -20.80 0.16 9.03
N HIS A 419 -21.28 -0.30 7.86
CA HIS A 419 -20.96 0.49 6.66
C HIS A 419 -21.17 1.94 7.05
N PHE A 420 -20.29 2.88 6.68
CA PHE A 420 -20.55 4.29 6.96
C PHE A 420 -21.93 4.65 6.41
N ALA A 421 -22.92 4.56 7.30
CA ALA A 421 -24.27 4.99 7.06
C ALA A 421 -24.06 6.49 6.88
N THR A 422 -24.15 6.91 5.64
CA THR A 422 -24.23 8.32 5.33
C THR A 422 -25.38 8.89 6.16
N PRO A 423 -25.24 10.11 6.68
CA PRO A 423 -26.24 10.70 7.54
C PRO A 423 -27.56 10.75 6.79
N SER A 424 -28.60 10.12 7.34
CA SER A 424 -29.97 10.61 7.31
C SER A 424 -30.38 11.48 6.09
N ALA A 425 -30.24 11.00 4.84
CA ALA A 425 -30.76 11.65 3.63
C ALA A 425 -30.48 10.84 2.35
N GLY A 426 -30.77 9.54 2.29
CA GLY A 426 -31.01 8.81 1.02
C GLY A 426 -29.92 8.77 -0.08
N ALA A 427 -28.72 9.32 0.13
CA ALA A 427 -27.62 9.31 -0.84
C ALA A 427 -26.36 8.71 -0.21
N THR A 428 -25.99 7.50 -0.63
CA THR A 428 -24.74 6.85 -0.25
C THR A 428 -23.58 7.44 -1.05
N THR A 429 -22.52 7.87 -0.36
CA THR A 429 -21.25 8.19 -1.03
C THR A 429 -20.69 6.87 -1.59
N PRO A 430 -20.29 6.81 -2.87
CA PRO A 430 -19.76 5.57 -3.43
C PRO A 430 -18.38 5.27 -2.82
N ASP A 431 -18.08 3.98 -2.64
CA ASP A 431 -16.81 3.50 -2.11
C ASP A 431 -15.68 3.68 -3.11
N ALA A 432 -15.98 3.77 -4.40
CA ALA A 432 -15.05 4.27 -5.40
C ALA A 432 -15.77 5.07 -6.49
N ALA A 433 -15.12 6.10 -7.02
CA ALA A 433 -15.63 6.85 -8.15
C ALA A 433 -14.50 7.35 -9.05
N PHE A 434 -14.66 7.16 -10.36
CA PHE A 434 -13.68 7.57 -11.37
C PHE A 434 -14.36 8.19 -12.58
N VAL A 435 -13.71 9.16 -13.19
CA VAL A 435 -13.99 9.66 -14.53
C VAL A 435 -12.90 9.17 -15.49
N PHE A 436 -13.27 8.63 -16.63
CA PHE A 436 -12.33 8.33 -17.71
C PHE A 436 -12.05 9.61 -18.48
N ALA A 437 -10.88 10.19 -18.24
CA ALA A 437 -10.40 11.40 -18.88
C ALA A 437 -9.84 11.08 -20.27
N ASP A 438 -10.65 11.32 -21.30
CA ASP A 438 -10.28 11.21 -22.71
C ASP A 438 -9.66 12.51 -23.27
N ARG A 439 -9.77 13.61 -22.52
CA ARG A 439 -9.24 14.94 -22.86
C ARG A 439 -8.62 15.57 -21.62
N VAL A 440 -7.35 15.95 -21.70
CA VAL A 440 -6.57 16.42 -20.56
C VAL A 440 -5.74 17.64 -20.94
N VAL A 441 -5.66 18.61 -20.01
CA VAL A 441 -4.67 19.68 -20.05
C VAL A 441 -3.63 19.42 -18.98
N ALA A 442 -2.38 19.27 -19.39
CA ALA A 442 -1.24 19.02 -18.49
C ALA A 442 -0.35 20.26 -18.40
N PHE A 443 -0.02 20.67 -17.18
CA PHE A 443 0.83 21.81 -16.87
C PHE A 443 2.17 21.33 -16.36
N ASP A 444 3.25 21.68 -17.05
CA ASP A 444 4.61 21.52 -16.57
C ASP A 444 5.03 22.77 -15.82
N HIS A 445 5.05 22.69 -14.49
CA HIS A 445 5.41 23.85 -13.66
C HIS A 445 6.90 24.17 -13.72
N ALA A 446 7.75 23.19 -14.02
CA ALA A 446 9.20 23.39 -14.08
C ALA A 446 9.60 24.09 -15.39
N GLU A 447 9.09 23.62 -16.53
CA GLU A 447 9.40 24.17 -17.85
C GLU A 447 8.45 25.31 -18.26
N ARG A 448 7.46 25.62 -17.42
CA ARG A 448 6.39 26.58 -17.72
C ARG A 448 5.73 26.29 -19.08
N ALA A 449 5.42 25.02 -19.31
CA ALA A 449 4.80 24.56 -20.55
C ALA A 449 3.39 24.01 -20.29
N VAL A 450 2.52 24.12 -21.30
CA VAL A 450 1.18 23.54 -21.26
C VAL A 450 1.01 22.59 -22.44
N TYR A 451 0.45 21.42 -22.15
CA TYR A 451 0.18 20.38 -23.12
C TYR A 451 -1.32 20.11 -23.14
N VAL A 452 -1.89 19.94 -24.33
CA VAL A 452 -3.27 19.54 -24.54
C VAL A 452 -3.27 18.14 -25.13
N LEU A 453 -4.03 17.25 -24.52
CA LEU A 453 -4.06 15.82 -24.84
C LEU A 453 -5.47 15.40 -25.20
N GLN A 454 -5.60 14.60 -26.26
CA GLN A 454 -6.88 14.07 -26.70
C GLN A 454 -6.75 12.62 -27.16
N LEU A 455 -7.53 11.73 -26.55
CA LEU A 455 -7.69 10.35 -26.97
C LEU A 455 -8.39 10.28 -28.32
N ARG A 456 -7.90 9.41 -29.19
CA ARG A 456 -8.42 9.17 -30.53
C ARG A 456 -8.45 7.67 -30.83
N GLU A 457 -9.50 7.20 -31.50
CA GLU A 457 -9.50 5.87 -32.11
C GLU A 457 -8.51 5.84 -33.28
N ARG A 458 -7.65 4.83 -33.32
CA ARG A 458 -6.56 4.80 -34.30
C ARG A 458 -7.10 4.77 -35.73
N GLY A 459 -6.63 5.70 -36.56
CA GLY A 459 -7.09 5.87 -37.94
C GLY A 459 -8.34 6.75 -38.11
N ALA A 460 -8.96 7.22 -37.02
CA ALA A 460 -10.00 8.23 -37.10
C ALA A 460 -9.42 9.60 -37.53
N ALA A 461 -10.27 10.44 -38.14
CA ALA A 461 -9.88 11.79 -38.52
C ALA A 461 -9.47 12.64 -37.30
N LEU A 462 -8.51 13.55 -37.50
CA LEU A 462 -8.19 14.57 -36.51
C LEU A 462 -9.40 15.49 -36.30
N ALA A 463 -9.83 15.64 -35.06
CA ALA A 463 -10.87 16.59 -34.63
C ALA A 463 -10.22 17.63 -33.71
N PRO A 464 -9.59 18.69 -34.28
CA PRO A 464 -8.78 19.64 -33.53
C PRO A 464 -9.60 20.68 -32.77
N GLU A 465 -10.92 20.76 -32.97
CA GLU A 465 -11.75 21.89 -32.53
C GLU A 465 -11.67 22.11 -31.02
N TRP A 466 -11.66 21.02 -30.24
CA TRP A 466 -11.52 21.10 -28.79
C TRP A 466 -10.12 21.58 -28.39
N MET A 467 -9.07 21.04 -29.01
CA MET A 467 -7.69 21.44 -28.71
C MET A 467 -7.44 22.90 -29.09
N ASP A 468 -7.98 23.36 -30.22
CA ASP A 468 -7.90 24.74 -30.70
C ASP A 468 -8.64 25.70 -29.76
N HIS A 469 -9.85 25.31 -29.31
CA HIS A 469 -10.62 26.08 -28.33
C HIS A 469 -9.87 26.26 -27.01
N VAL A 470 -9.32 25.17 -26.47
CA VAL A 470 -8.53 25.18 -25.23
C VAL A 470 -7.26 26.01 -25.39
N ALA A 471 -6.54 25.85 -26.51
CA ALA A 471 -5.34 26.63 -26.81
C ALA A 471 -5.64 28.14 -26.88
N ALA A 472 -6.73 28.52 -27.54
CA ALA A 472 -7.16 29.92 -27.63
C ALA A 472 -7.56 30.49 -26.26
N ALA A 473 -8.28 29.72 -25.44
CA ALA A 473 -8.63 30.14 -24.08
C ALA A 473 -7.38 30.36 -23.22
N ILE A 474 -6.44 29.41 -23.22
CA ILE A 474 -5.17 29.52 -22.49
C ILE A 474 -4.37 30.74 -22.95
N ALA A 475 -4.28 31.00 -24.26
CA ALA A 475 -3.63 32.19 -24.79
C ALA A 475 -4.26 33.49 -24.25
N ARG A 476 -5.60 33.60 -24.29
CA ARG A 476 -6.31 34.77 -23.74
C ARG A 476 -6.11 34.94 -22.23
N ILE A 477 -6.00 33.85 -21.48
CA ILE A 477 -5.74 33.91 -20.03
C ILE A 477 -4.32 34.38 -19.79
N ALA A 478 -3.34 33.82 -20.49
CA ALA A 478 -1.94 34.20 -20.38
C ALA A 478 -1.71 35.68 -20.74
N ASP A 479 -2.40 36.19 -21.76
CA ASP A 479 -2.34 37.61 -22.16
C ASP A 479 -2.90 38.55 -21.07
N ARG A 480 -3.96 38.12 -20.36
CA ARG A 480 -4.56 38.90 -19.26
C ARG A 480 -3.70 38.88 -17.99
N THR A 481 -2.85 37.88 -17.81
CA THR A 481 -2.14 37.58 -16.56
C THR A 481 -0.66 37.93 -16.61
N HIS A 482 -0.25 39.00 -17.33
CA HIS A 482 1.13 39.53 -17.48
C HIS A 482 2.15 39.04 -16.41
N PRO A 483 3.40 38.72 -16.79
CA PRO A 483 4.33 37.90 -16.01
C PRO A 483 4.84 38.62 -14.74
N ALA A 484 4.00 38.72 -13.72
CA ALA A 484 4.43 38.87 -12.35
C ALA A 484 4.73 37.46 -11.84
N GLU A 485 5.90 37.33 -11.22
CA GLU A 485 6.48 36.09 -10.70
C GLU A 485 5.48 35.19 -9.96
N PRO A 486 5.72 33.87 -9.90
CA PRO A 486 4.96 32.96 -9.05
C PRO A 486 5.35 33.19 -7.59
N HIS A 487 5.08 34.37 -7.06
CA HIS A 487 4.79 34.46 -5.65
C HIS A 487 3.44 33.77 -5.48
N ILE A 488 3.43 32.66 -4.75
CA ILE A 488 2.28 32.31 -3.92
C ILE A 488 2.11 33.52 -3.01
N VAL A 489 1.41 34.55 -3.49
CA VAL A 489 0.94 35.63 -2.65
C VAL A 489 -0.02 34.91 -1.74
N MET A 490 0.41 34.65 -0.51
CA MET A 490 -0.52 34.47 0.59
C MET A 490 -1.29 35.78 0.65
N SER A 491 -2.32 35.91 -0.17
CA SER A 491 -3.26 37.01 -0.08
C SER A 491 -3.76 36.95 1.34
N GLU A 492 -3.57 38.06 2.08
CA GLU A 492 -4.18 38.19 3.38
C GLU A 492 -5.65 37.82 3.20
N PRO A 493 -6.15 36.85 3.99
CA PRO A 493 -7.53 36.43 3.83
C PRO A 493 -8.39 37.69 3.94
N ALA A 494 -9.29 37.89 2.97
CA ALA A 494 -10.42 38.77 3.20
C ALA A 494 -10.95 38.42 4.58
N THR A 495 -10.99 39.41 5.49
CA THR A 495 -11.50 39.26 6.85
C THR A 495 -12.75 38.39 6.79
N PRO A 496 -12.79 37.22 7.46
CA PRO A 496 -13.93 36.33 7.36
C PRO A 496 -15.15 37.09 7.88
N SER A 497 -15.99 37.59 6.97
CA SER A 497 -17.19 38.35 7.30
C SER A 497 -18.32 37.45 7.81
N ALA A 498 -18.08 36.15 7.88
CA ALA A 498 -19.00 35.16 8.41
C ALA A 498 -18.32 34.34 9.49
N HIS A 499 -18.98 34.22 10.65
CA HIS A 499 -18.63 33.21 11.64
C HIS A 499 -18.58 31.84 10.94
N PRO A 500 -17.52 31.03 11.17
CA PRO A 500 -17.46 29.70 10.58
C PRO A 500 -18.70 28.90 11.01
N SER A 501 -19.33 28.19 10.06
CA SER A 501 -20.38 27.24 10.38
C SER A 501 -19.89 26.34 11.52
N PRO A 502 -20.68 26.12 12.59
CA PRO A 502 -20.24 25.29 13.71
C PRO A 502 -19.88 23.90 13.20
N LEU A 503 -18.67 23.44 13.53
CA LEU A 503 -18.22 22.09 13.21
C LEU A 503 -18.85 21.10 14.19
N THR A 504 -19.45 20.04 13.65
CA THR A 504 -19.97 18.92 14.44
C THR A 504 -19.00 17.76 14.37
N LEU A 505 -18.59 17.27 15.54
CA LEU A 505 -17.80 16.04 15.67
C LEU A 505 -18.70 14.81 15.56
N ALA A 506 -18.24 13.76 14.85
CA ALA A 506 -18.94 12.48 14.78
C ALA A 506 -19.06 11.80 16.16
N HIS A 507 -18.05 11.96 17.02
CA HIS A 507 -18.03 11.39 18.36
C HIS A 507 -17.63 12.44 19.41
N PRO A 508 -18.21 12.40 20.63
CA PRO A 508 -17.76 13.24 21.74
C PRO A 508 -16.31 12.94 22.13
N ARG A 509 -15.63 13.93 22.72
CA ARG A 509 -14.24 13.79 23.20
C ARG A 509 -14.04 12.59 24.12
N ALA A 510 -14.96 12.35 25.07
CA ALA A 510 -14.87 11.25 26.02
C ALA A 510 -14.86 9.87 25.32
N HIS A 511 -15.64 9.72 24.25
CA HIS A 511 -15.67 8.49 23.45
C HIS A 511 -14.35 8.26 22.71
N TYR A 512 -13.78 9.31 22.11
CA TYR A 512 -12.49 9.20 21.43
C TYR A 512 -11.35 8.85 22.39
N LEU A 513 -11.37 9.39 23.61
CA LEU A 513 -10.40 9.03 24.67
C LEU A 513 -10.55 7.57 25.13
N ALA A 514 -11.79 7.06 25.23
CA ALA A 514 -12.02 5.65 25.55
C ALA A 514 -11.47 4.72 24.46
N ASN A 515 -11.66 5.06 23.18
CA ASN A 515 -11.09 4.30 22.07
C ASN A 515 -9.56 4.23 22.13
N ILE A 516 -8.88 5.32 22.52
CA ILE A 516 -7.42 5.32 22.71
C ILE A 516 -7.02 4.31 23.79
N GLN A 517 -7.73 4.25 24.92
CA GLN A 517 -7.42 3.29 25.98
C GLN A 517 -7.61 1.85 25.53
N THR A 518 -8.68 1.55 24.78
CA THR A 518 -8.89 0.24 24.19
C THR A 518 -7.79 -0.13 23.20
N SER A 519 -7.38 0.78 22.32
CA SER A 519 -6.27 0.55 21.39
C SER A 519 -4.95 0.24 22.13
N LEU A 520 -4.63 0.98 23.18
CA LEU A 520 -3.44 0.71 24.00
C LEU A 520 -3.49 -0.66 24.68
N ALA A 521 -4.66 -1.07 25.20
CA ALA A 521 -4.82 -2.39 25.79
C ALA A 521 -4.60 -3.51 24.76
N ASN A 522 -5.14 -3.35 23.54
CA ASN A 522 -4.94 -4.29 22.45
C ASN A 522 -3.48 -4.38 22.00
N ILE A 523 -2.78 -3.24 21.91
CA ILE A 523 -1.35 -3.20 21.58
C ILE A 523 -0.54 -4.01 22.60
N ASN A 524 -0.79 -3.79 23.90
CA ASN A 524 -0.08 -4.51 24.96
C ASN A 524 -0.37 -6.03 24.96
N GLN A 525 -1.57 -6.43 24.53
CA GLN A 525 -1.93 -7.84 24.38
C GLN A 525 -1.34 -8.51 23.14
N GLY A 526 -0.64 -7.76 22.29
CA GLY A 526 -0.06 -8.25 21.05
C GLY A 526 -1.05 -8.35 19.89
N GLU A 527 -2.23 -7.74 19.98
CA GLU A 527 -3.26 -7.78 18.94
C GLU A 527 -2.89 -6.91 17.72
N THR A 528 -2.06 -5.87 17.92
CA THR A 528 -1.58 -4.98 16.86
C THR A 528 -0.38 -4.17 17.33
N TYR A 529 0.43 -3.65 16.39
CA TYR A 529 1.61 -2.82 16.72
C TYR A 529 1.26 -1.32 16.84
N GLU A 530 0.36 -0.82 15.98
CA GLU A 530 -0.04 0.59 15.88
C GLU A 530 -1.51 0.71 15.43
N VAL A 531 -2.23 1.72 15.92
CA VAL A 531 -3.58 2.05 15.45
C VAL A 531 -3.70 3.53 15.08
N CYS A 532 -4.06 3.81 13.83
CA CYS A 532 -4.41 5.16 13.37
C CYS A 532 -5.91 5.44 13.59
N LEU A 533 -6.27 5.97 14.76
CA LEU A 533 -7.65 6.32 15.10
C LEU A 533 -8.05 7.66 14.46
N THR A 534 -9.14 7.67 13.68
CA THR A 534 -9.66 8.88 13.03
C THR A 534 -11.03 9.32 13.57
N THR A 535 -11.38 10.58 13.32
CA THR A 535 -12.72 11.13 13.60
C THR A 535 -13.14 12.06 12.46
N GLN A 536 -14.45 12.30 12.33
CA GLN A 536 -15.00 13.14 11.27
C GLN A 536 -15.57 14.44 11.82
N LEU A 537 -15.28 15.54 11.12
CA LEU A 537 -15.87 16.85 11.31
C LEU A 537 -16.85 17.14 10.17
N ARG A 538 -18.01 17.71 10.50
CA ARG A 538 -19.05 18.06 9.53
C ARG A 538 -19.46 19.52 9.70
N ALA A 539 -19.62 20.22 8.59
CA ALA A 539 -20.23 21.54 8.54
C ALA A 539 -20.99 21.72 7.23
N PRO A 540 -22.11 22.48 7.23
CA PRO A 540 -22.73 22.91 5.99
C PRO A 540 -21.80 23.88 5.26
N LEU A 541 -21.68 23.68 3.94
CA LEU A 541 -21.01 24.64 3.08
C LEU A 541 -21.85 25.93 3.02
N PRO A 542 -21.27 27.13 3.19
CA PRO A 542 -22.01 28.38 3.06
C PRO A 542 -22.69 28.50 1.68
N PRO A 543 -23.87 29.14 1.57
CA PRO A 543 -24.56 29.28 0.28
C PRO A 543 -23.76 29.99 -0.82
N SER A 544 -22.79 30.83 -0.43
CA SER A 544 -21.89 31.54 -1.34
C SER A 544 -20.67 30.71 -1.77
N ALA A 545 -20.44 29.55 -1.17
CA ALA A 545 -19.28 28.71 -1.43
C ALA A 545 -19.66 27.51 -2.32
N SER A 546 -18.79 27.21 -3.27
CA SER A 546 -18.78 25.98 -4.08
C SER A 546 -17.59 25.09 -3.71
N PRO A 547 -17.59 23.79 -4.08
CA PRO A 547 -16.42 22.93 -3.93
C PRO A 547 -15.14 23.54 -4.51
N TYR A 548 -15.25 24.22 -5.66
CA TYR A 548 -14.15 24.93 -6.28
C TYR A 548 -13.63 26.10 -5.41
N THR A 549 -14.50 26.97 -4.89
CA THR A 549 -14.06 28.07 -4.02
C THR A 549 -13.43 27.57 -2.72
N LEU A 550 -13.95 26.47 -2.15
CA LEU A 550 -13.37 25.81 -0.99
C LEU A 550 -11.96 25.28 -1.32
N TYR A 551 -11.81 24.61 -2.47
CA TYR A 551 -10.53 24.11 -2.91
C TYR A 551 -9.52 25.23 -3.16
N ARG A 552 -9.92 26.37 -3.74
CA ARG A 552 -9.01 27.52 -3.87
C ARG A 552 -8.51 28.04 -2.52
N HIS A 553 -9.39 28.12 -1.53
CA HIS A 553 -8.99 28.53 -0.18
C HIS A 553 -8.04 27.52 0.47
N LEU A 554 -8.32 26.22 0.30
CA LEU A 554 -7.44 25.15 0.78
C LEU A 554 -6.06 25.24 0.12
N ARG A 555 -6.02 25.32 -1.22
CA ARG A 555 -4.82 25.44 -2.05
C ARG A 555 -3.95 26.64 -1.68
N ALA A 556 -4.57 27.78 -1.38
CA ALA A 556 -3.84 28.99 -1.00
C ALA A 556 -3.26 28.92 0.42
N ARG A 557 -3.96 28.28 1.37
CA ARG A 557 -3.54 28.19 2.77
C ARG A 557 -2.60 27.03 3.06
N ASN A 558 -2.79 25.91 2.37
CA ASN A 558 -2.02 24.68 2.54
C ASN A 558 -1.68 24.13 1.15
N PRO A 559 -0.74 24.72 0.41
CA PRO A 559 -0.34 24.18 -0.88
C PRO A 559 0.36 22.83 -0.69
N ALA A 560 0.00 21.83 -1.49
CA ALA A 560 0.48 20.47 -1.34
C ALA A 560 1.00 19.89 -2.68
N PRO A 561 1.92 18.90 -2.63
CA PRO A 561 2.39 18.19 -3.82
C PRO A 561 1.30 17.35 -4.49
N TYR A 562 0.31 16.86 -3.74
CA TYR A 562 -0.80 16.04 -4.25
C TYR A 562 -2.15 16.64 -3.85
N GLY A 563 -2.44 17.83 -4.37
CA GLY A 563 -3.76 18.44 -4.30
C GLY A 563 -4.73 17.82 -5.30
N ALA A 564 -6.04 17.86 -5.00
CA ALA A 564 -7.05 17.47 -5.96
C ALA A 564 -8.38 18.20 -5.74
N LEU A 565 -9.05 18.55 -6.83
CA LEU A 565 -10.47 18.85 -6.88
C LEU A 565 -11.13 17.88 -7.85
N LEU A 566 -12.03 17.02 -7.36
CA LEU A 566 -12.76 16.05 -8.17
C LEU A 566 -14.26 16.33 -8.02
N GLN A 567 -14.95 16.55 -9.13
CA GLN A 567 -16.41 16.74 -9.18
C GLN A 567 -17.03 15.55 -9.91
N PHE A 568 -18.01 14.88 -9.28
CA PHE A 568 -18.63 13.65 -9.78
C PHE A 568 -20.15 13.79 -10.01
N GLY A 569 -20.62 15.02 -10.13
CA GLY A 569 -22.03 15.36 -10.21
C GLY A 569 -22.90 14.89 -9.05
N GLY A 570 -24.20 15.21 -9.12
CA GLY A 570 -25.17 14.81 -8.10
C GLY A 570 -24.84 15.28 -6.68
N GLY A 571 -24.11 16.40 -6.54
CA GLY A 571 -23.71 16.97 -5.25
C GLY A 571 -22.47 16.35 -4.59
N LEU A 572 -21.78 15.40 -5.25
CA LEU A 572 -20.54 14.81 -4.74
C LEU A 572 -19.30 15.50 -5.33
N ALA A 573 -18.46 16.05 -4.46
CA ALA A 573 -17.14 16.56 -4.81
C ALA A 573 -16.12 16.25 -3.71
N LEU A 574 -14.86 16.12 -4.10
CA LEU A 574 -13.72 15.89 -3.23
C LEU A 574 -12.71 17.02 -3.42
N ALA A 575 -12.32 17.68 -2.33
CA ALA A 575 -11.24 18.65 -2.29
C ALA A 575 -10.16 18.11 -1.34
N SER A 576 -8.94 17.92 -1.85
CA SER A 576 -7.83 17.31 -1.12
C SER A 576 -6.56 18.16 -1.23
N SER A 577 -5.76 18.12 -0.18
CA SER A 577 -4.46 18.78 -0.09
C SER A 577 -3.49 17.83 0.60
N SER A 578 -3.16 16.72 -0.08
CA SER A 578 -2.34 15.66 0.50
C SER A 578 -0.85 15.96 0.37
N PRO A 579 -0.07 15.90 1.48
CA PRO A 579 1.38 15.95 1.41
C PRO A 579 2.01 14.62 0.96
N GLU A 580 1.25 13.53 1.01
CA GLU A 580 1.77 12.17 0.98
C GLU A 580 1.34 11.42 -0.28
N ARG A 581 2.28 10.64 -0.82
CA ARG A 581 2.03 9.72 -1.93
C ARG A 581 1.74 8.34 -1.36
N PHE A 582 0.54 7.84 -1.65
CA PHE A 582 0.20 6.45 -1.35
C PHE A 582 1.04 5.47 -2.18
N LEU A 583 0.87 5.50 -3.50
CA LEU A 583 1.59 4.61 -4.43
C LEU A 583 1.78 5.31 -5.78
N LYS A 584 2.93 5.09 -6.43
CA LYS A 584 3.18 5.38 -7.84
C LYS A 584 3.75 4.14 -8.51
N VAL A 585 3.25 3.80 -9.69
CA VAL A 585 3.84 2.78 -10.55
C VAL A 585 4.58 3.49 -11.69
N GLU A 586 5.89 3.29 -11.77
CA GLU A 586 6.77 3.84 -12.79
C GLU A 586 6.69 3.02 -14.09
N SER A 587 7.09 3.60 -15.22
CA SER A 587 6.93 2.99 -16.55
C SER A 587 7.61 1.65 -16.76
N ASP A 588 8.64 1.36 -15.97
CA ASP A 588 9.38 0.11 -15.93
C ASP A 588 8.77 -0.94 -14.98
N GLY A 589 7.62 -0.64 -14.38
CA GLY A 589 6.90 -1.51 -13.47
C GLY A 589 7.30 -1.37 -12.01
N TRP A 590 8.28 -0.51 -11.68
CA TRP A 590 8.65 -0.26 -10.28
C TRP A 590 7.53 0.44 -9.53
N MET A 591 7.26 -0.03 -8.32
CA MET A 591 6.30 0.58 -7.42
C MET A 591 7.01 1.38 -6.34
N VAL A 592 6.57 2.62 -6.12
CA VAL A 592 7.17 3.54 -5.14
C VAL A 592 6.09 4.09 -4.22
N MET A 593 6.30 3.90 -2.93
CA MET A 593 5.53 4.52 -1.84
C MET A 593 6.42 5.56 -1.14
N LYS A 594 5.82 6.58 -0.52
CA LYS A 594 6.55 7.55 0.31
C LYS A 594 5.79 7.77 1.62
N PRO A 595 5.77 6.78 2.51
CA PRO A 595 5.09 6.90 3.79
C PRO A 595 5.68 8.05 4.61
N ILE A 596 4.82 8.82 5.26
CA ILE A 596 5.21 9.91 6.17
C ILE A 596 4.80 9.53 7.59
N LYS A 597 5.78 9.53 8.49
CA LYS A 597 5.59 9.36 9.93
C LYS A 597 6.42 10.42 10.66
N GLY A 598 5.84 10.95 11.73
CA GLY A 598 6.37 12.11 12.43
C GLY A 598 6.10 13.43 11.69
N THR A 599 5.52 14.40 12.39
CA THR A 599 5.25 15.74 11.84
C THR A 599 5.42 16.78 12.94
N VAL A 600 6.25 17.78 12.67
CA VAL A 600 6.46 18.92 13.56
C VAL A 600 6.00 20.21 12.87
N ALA A 601 5.31 21.07 13.62
CA ALA A 601 4.90 22.37 13.10
C ALA A 601 6.12 23.28 12.89
N ARG A 602 6.11 24.02 11.78
CA ARG A 602 7.11 25.07 11.52
C ARG A 602 7.15 26.09 12.67
N ALA A 603 8.30 26.73 12.85
CA ALA A 603 8.42 27.84 13.79
C ALA A 603 7.40 28.95 13.46
N THR A 604 6.82 29.58 14.49
CA THR A 604 5.86 30.67 14.29
C THR A 604 6.54 31.83 13.57
N GLY A 605 5.92 32.34 12.51
CA GLY A 605 6.51 33.40 11.69
C GLY A 605 7.65 32.94 10.78
N TRP A 606 7.83 31.62 10.60
CA TRP A 606 8.88 31.09 9.73
C TRP A 606 8.79 31.65 8.31
N ARG A 607 9.93 32.16 7.86
CA ARG A 607 10.24 32.53 6.47
C ARG A 607 11.67 32.09 6.20
N GLU A 608 11.94 31.71 4.95
CA GLU A 608 13.29 31.33 4.53
C GLU A 608 14.29 32.47 4.83
N GLY A 609 15.40 32.14 5.52
CA GLY A 609 16.42 33.11 5.94
C GLY A 609 16.05 34.04 7.11
N GLY A 610 14.90 33.87 7.75
CA GLY A 610 14.45 34.70 8.88
C GLY A 610 14.95 34.23 10.26
N GLU A 611 14.72 35.04 11.30
CA GLU A 611 15.13 34.76 12.69
C GLU A 611 14.55 33.45 13.26
N ALA A 612 13.36 33.07 12.79
CA ALA A 612 12.70 31.82 13.16
C ALA A 612 13.38 30.56 12.57
N ALA A 613 14.36 30.70 11.69
CA ALA A 613 15.06 29.57 11.06
C ALA A 613 15.84 28.72 12.09
N VAL A 614 16.39 29.34 13.14
CA VAL A 614 17.13 28.60 14.18
C VAL A 614 16.21 27.69 14.98
N GLU A 615 15.02 28.18 15.34
CA GLU A 615 14.01 27.39 16.05
C GLU A 615 13.45 26.27 15.15
N ASP A 616 13.26 26.56 13.86
CA ASP A 616 12.78 25.58 12.90
C ASP A 616 13.80 24.44 12.69
N GLU A 617 15.07 24.78 12.56
CA GLU A 617 16.19 23.83 12.51
C GLU A 617 16.28 22.98 13.78
N ARG A 618 16.05 23.58 14.96
CA ARG A 618 16.00 22.84 16.23
C ARG A 618 14.89 21.80 16.21
N ARG A 619 13.67 22.18 15.82
CA ARG A 619 12.52 21.28 15.70
C ARG A 619 12.75 20.16 14.70
N TRP A 620 13.39 20.46 13.58
CA TRP A 620 13.77 19.46 12.58
C TRP A 620 14.75 18.43 13.16
N ARG A 621 15.81 18.86 13.85
CA ARG A 621 16.77 17.97 14.51
C ARG A 621 16.15 17.15 15.63
N GLU A 622 15.19 17.70 16.35
CA GLU A 622 14.42 16.97 17.37
C GLU A 622 13.60 15.86 16.74
N LEU A 623 12.93 16.13 15.61
CA LEU A 623 12.20 15.11 14.86
C LEU A 623 13.13 14.03 14.28
N GLU A 624 14.26 14.42 13.69
CA GLU A 624 15.27 13.50 13.14
C GLU A 624 15.82 12.52 14.19
N ARG A 625 15.96 12.98 15.43
CA ARG A 625 16.48 12.20 16.56
C ARG A 625 15.39 11.52 17.38
N SER A 626 14.13 11.69 17.02
CA SER A 626 13.02 11.09 17.73
C SER A 626 13.00 9.59 17.49
N GLU A 627 13.36 8.82 18.51
CA GLU A 627 13.30 7.36 18.49
C GLU A 627 11.88 6.86 18.21
N LYS A 628 10.87 7.53 18.79
CA LYS A 628 9.47 7.23 18.57
C LYS A 628 9.08 7.37 17.10
N ASP A 629 9.34 8.54 16.49
CA ASP A 629 8.94 8.81 15.11
C ASP A 629 9.70 7.90 14.13
N ARG A 630 10.96 7.57 14.44
CA ARG A 630 11.75 6.60 13.67
C ARG A 630 11.17 5.19 13.75
N ALA A 631 10.73 4.76 14.93
CA ALA A 631 10.11 3.45 15.13
C ALA A 631 8.76 3.36 14.41
N GLU A 632 7.95 4.42 14.47
CA GLU A 632 6.69 4.52 13.71
C GLU A 632 6.91 4.56 12.20
N ASN A 633 8.01 5.17 11.71
CA ASN A 633 8.37 5.18 10.29
C ASN A 633 8.83 3.81 9.78
N LEU A 634 9.43 3.00 10.64
CA LEU A 634 9.92 1.67 10.31
C LEU A 634 8.81 0.62 10.28
N MET A 635 7.72 0.85 11.03
CA MET A 635 6.47 0.08 10.95
C MET A 635 5.73 0.40 9.65
#